data_AF-A0A127SEX7-F1
#
_entry.id   AF-A0A127SEX7-F1
#
_cell.length_a   1.000
_cell.length_b   1.000
_cell.length_c   1.000
_cell.angle_alpha   90.00
_cell.angle_beta   90.00
_cell.angle_gamma   90.00
#
_symmetry.space_group_name_H-M   'P 1'
#
loop_
_entity.id
_entity.type
_entity.pdbx_description
1 polymer ?
#
loop_
_entity_poly.entity_id
_entity_poly.type
_entity_poly.pdbx_seq_one_letter_code
_entity_poly.pdbx_strand_id
1 'polypeptide(L)'
;RSQHLLNDIRDEQEQKQFLRDTFRDFGWETQNILNRMPESNDFYFDAITQVKMNSWTKGRIALVGDAGYCPSPLSGQGNNLAFVGAYILAGELKVANGNYTRAFTRYNALLRSFVDANQKFGV
;
A
#
# COMPACT_ATOMS: atom_id res chain seq x y z
N ARG A 1 0.00 23.86 -11.46
CA ARG A 1 0.65 22.55 -11.67
C ARG A 1 2.15 22.80 -11.71
N SER A 2 2.92 22.15 -10.85
CA SER A 2 4.39 22.23 -10.89
C SER A 2 4.87 21.78 -12.28
N GLN A 3 5.83 22.50 -12.85
CA GLN A 3 6.49 22.13 -14.10
C GLN A 3 7.64 21.14 -13.86
N HIS A 4 7.95 20.84 -12.60
CA HIS A 4 8.99 19.91 -12.21
C HIS A 4 8.47 18.47 -12.35
N LEU A 5 9.12 17.70 -13.23
CA LEU A 5 8.85 16.28 -13.40
C LEU A 5 9.62 15.51 -12.34
N LEU A 6 8.93 14.62 -11.62
CA LEU A 6 9.55 13.63 -10.76
C LEU A 6 10.09 12.52 -11.66
N ASN A 7 11.39 12.49 -11.91
CA ASN A 7 12.01 11.58 -12.88
C ASN A 7 12.34 10.24 -12.21
N ASP A 8 12.94 10.30 -11.02
CA ASP A 8 13.08 9.14 -10.15
C ASP A 8 12.11 9.25 -8.97
N ILE A 9 11.07 8.42 -9.01
CA ILE A 9 10.07 8.35 -7.94
C ILE A 9 10.63 7.83 -6.61
N ARG A 10 11.88 7.37 -6.57
CA ARG A 10 12.56 6.87 -5.36
C ARG A 10 13.66 7.80 -4.86
N ASP A 11 14.00 8.87 -5.60
CA ASP A 11 14.96 9.86 -5.14
C ASP A 11 14.28 10.82 -4.15
N GLU A 12 14.68 10.75 -2.88
CA GLU A 12 14.11 11.56 -1.80
C GLU A 12 14.27 13.07 -2.05
N GLN A 13 15.38 13.52 -2.65
CA GLN A 13 15.60 14.93 -2.94
C GLN A 13 14.69 15.40 -4.07
N GLU A 14 14.52 14.58 -5.12
CA GLU A 14 13.55 14.90 -6.18
C GLU A 14 12.12 14.95 -5.63
N GLN A 15 11.73 14.01 -4.75
CA GLN A 15 10.43 14.00 -4.09
C GLN A 15 10.20 15.26 -3.24
N LYS A 16 11.19 15.64 -2.41
CA LYS A 16 11.13 16.86 -1.59
C LYS A 16 11.02 18.11 -2.45
N GLN A 17 11.77 18.19 -3.56
CA GLN A 17 11.69 19.32 -4.49
C GLN A 17 10.34 19.37 -5.20
N PHE A 18 9.84 18.23 -5.68
CA PHE A 18 8.52 18.11 -6.29
C PHE A 18 7.40 18.55 -5.34
N LEU A 19 7.47 18.16 -4.06
CA LEU A 19 6.51 18.56 -3.04
C LEU A 19 6.57 20.08 -2.78
N ARG A 20 7.76 20.67 -2.65
CA ARG A 20 7.94 22.12 -2.51
C ARG A 20 7.34 22.90 -3.67
N ASP A 21 7.59 22.47 -4.89
CA ASP A 21 7.10 23.15 -6.09
C ASP A 21 5.59 23.02 -6.26
N THR A 22 5.03 21.88 -5.86
CA THR A 22 3.59 21.63 -5.92
C THR A 22 2.81 22.50 -4.94
N PHE A 23 3.38 22.74 -3.75
CA PHE A 23 2.70 23.40 -2.63
C PHE A 23 3.16 24.84 -2.37
N ARG A 24 4.01 25.42 -3.23
CA ARG A 24 4.63 26.74 -3.05
C ARG A 24 3.64 27.85 -2.67
N ASP A 25 2.52 27.95 -3.37
CA ASP A 25 1.56 29.06 -3.19
C ASP A 25 0.24 28.60 -2.56
N PHE A 26 0.26 27.51 -1.78
CA PHE A 26 -0.95 26.91 -1.21
C PHE A 26 -1.56 27.74 -0.06
N GLY A 27 -0.75 28.52 0.67
CA GLY A 27 -1.17 29.33 1.82
C GLY A 27 -1.16 28.59 3.16
N TRP A 28 -1.87 29.12 4.16
CA TRP A 28 -1.90 28.60 5.54
C TRP A 28 -0.48 28.37 6.11
N GLU A 29 -0.25 27.25 6.78
CA GLU A 29 1.03 26.88 7.42
C GLU A 29 2.01 26.18 6.47
N THR A 30 1.66 26.02 5.19
CA THR A 30 2.44 25.21 4.24
C THR A 30 3.89 25.68 4.11
N GLN A 31 4.14 27.00 4.09
CA GLN A 31 5.52 27.52 4.06
C GLN A 31 6.29 27.18 5.34
N ASN A 32 5.64 27.27 6.50
CA ASN A 32 6.26 26.91 7.77
C ASN A 32 6.60 25.42 7.84
N ILE A 33 5.74 24.56 7.30
CA ILE A 33 5.96 23.10 7.21
C ILE A 33 7.08 22.78 6.22
N LEU A 34 7.02 23.32 5.00
CA LEU A 34 8.04 23.08 3.96
C LEU A 34 9.43 23.55 4.40
N ASN A 35 9.52 24.63 5.17
CA ASN A 35 10.81 25.10 5.71
C ASN A 35 11.45 24.15 6.72
N ARG A 36 10.65 23.34 7.45
CA ARG A 36 11.13 22.34 8.42
C ARG A 36 11.41 20.97 7.78
N MET A 37 10.87 20.70 6.59
CA MET A 37 11.04 19.43 5.89
C MET A 37 12.50 18.96 5.68
N PRO A 38 13.51 19.83 5.44
CA PRO A 38 14.91 19.39 5.32
C PRO A 38 15.47 18.79 6.61
N GLU A 39 14.92 19.15 7.77
CA GLU A 39 15.36 18.70 9.09
C GLU A 39 14.67 17.40 9.53
N SER A 40 13.62 16.96 8.82
CA SER A 40 12.92 15.70 9.10
C SER A 40 13.77 14.50 8.67
N ASN A 41 13.86 13.52 9.57
CA ASN A 41 14.59 12.26 9.40
C ASN A 41 13.68 11.06 9.12
N ASP A 42 12.39 11.33 8.93
CA ASP A 42 11.30 10.36 8.78
C ASP A 42 10.40 10.68 7.57
N PHE A 43 10.94 11.42 6.60
CA PHE A 43 10.22 11.79 5.39
C PHE A 43 9.76 10.54 4.63
N TYR A 44 8.48 10.50 4.28
CA TYR A 44 7.89 9.48 3.42
C TYR A 44 7.08 10.13 2.30
N PHE A 45 7.27 9.62 1.09
CA PHE A 45 6.55 10.04 -0.10
C PHE A 45 6.34 8.83 -1.00
N ASP A 46 5.12 8.68 -1.52
CA ASP A 46 4.78 7.61 -2.45
C ASP A 46 3.52 7.96 -3.24
N ALA A 47 3.27 7.21 -4.31
CA ALA A 47 2.06 7.32 -5.09
C ALA A 47 0.89 6.62 -4.38
N ILE A 48 -0.31 7.22 -4.49
CA ILE A 48 -1.55 6.56 -4.09
C ILE A 48 -1.85 5.46 -5.11
N THR A 49 -1.64 4.20 -4.73
CA THR A 49 -1.75 3.05 -5.62
C THR A 49 -2.49 1.87 -4.97
N GLN A 50 -3.09 1.03 -5.81
CA GLN A 50 -3.69 -0.25 -5.40
C GLN A 50 -2.96 -1.41 -6.08
N VAL A 51 -2.78 -2.52 -5.37
CA VAL A 51 -2.21 -3.76 -5.94
C VAL A 51 -3.35 -4.72 -6.28
N LYS A 52 -3.49 -5.07 -7.56
CA LYS A 52 -4.55 -5.97 -8.05
C LYS A 52 -3.92 -7.21 -8.70
N MET A 53 -4.23 -8.38 -8.15
CA MET A 53 -3.71 -9.66 -8.62
C MET A 53 -4.82 -10.71 -8.69
N ASN A 54 -4.80 -11.54 -9.73
CA ASN A 54 -5.71 -12.67 -9.87
C ASN A 54 -5.48 -13.75 -8.78
N SER A 55 -4.23 -13.92 -8.34
CA SER A 55 -3.84 -14.79 -7.24
C SER A 55 -2.72 -14.13 -6.44
N TRP A 56 -2.78 -14.23 -5.11
CA TRP A 56 -1.71 -13.79 -4.20
C TRP A 56 -0.68 -14.89 -3.89
N THR A 57 -0.80 -16.03 -4.56
CA THR A 57 0.04 -17.20 -4.31
C THR A 57 0.55 -17.81 -5.62
N LYS A 58 1.78 -18.33 -5.59
CA LYS A 58 2.40 -19.06 -6.69
C LYS A 58 3.38 -20.10 -6.14
N GLY A 59 3.16 -21.37 -6.45
CA GLY A 59 3.96 -22.46 -5.88
C GLY A 59 3.88 -22.43 -4.36
N ARG A 60 5.02 -22.29 -3.69
CA ARG A 60 5.14 -22.22 -2.22
C ARG A 60 5.23 -20.79 -1.67
N ILE A 61 5.01 -19.78 -2.52
CA ILE A 61 5.10 -18.37 -2.16
C ILE A 61 3.68 -17.80 -2.02
N ALA A 62 3.45 -17.04 -0.94
CA ALA A 62 2.23 -16.28 -0.70
C ALA A 62 2.59 -14.83 -0.35
N LEU A 63 1.82 -13.89 -0.87
CA LEU A 63 1.89 -12.47 -0.53
C LEU A 63 0.80 -12.14 0.49
N VAL A 64 1.14 -11.31 1.48
CA VAL A 64 0.25 -10.86 2.55
C VAL A 64 0.41 -9.36 2.72
N GLY A 65 -0.68 -8.68 3.08
CA GLY A 65 -0.74 -7.23 3.23
C GLY A 65 -0.58 -6.49 1.91
N ASP A 66 -0.01 -5.29 1.96
CA ASP A 66 0.10 -4.40 0.82
C ASP A 66 0.89 -4.99 -0.36
N ALA A 67 1.78 -5.95 -0.11
CA ALA A 67 2.50 -6.68 -1.15
C ALA A 67 1.57 -7.41 -2.15
N GLY A 68 0.39 -7.87 -1.70
CA GLY A 68 -0.56 -8.60 -2.56
C GLY A 68 -1.84 -7.83 -2.87
N TYR A 69 -2.28 -6.96 -1.96
CA TYR A 69 -3.62 -6.37 -2.03
C TYR A 69 -3.71 -4.99 -1.36
N CYS A 70 -2.68 -4.15 -1.55
CA CYS A 70 -2.73 -2.76 -1.09
C CYS A 70 -4.03 -2.07 -1.56
N PRO A 71 -4.83 -1.49 -0.65
CA PRO A 71 -6.06 -0.78 -0.98
C PRO A 71 -5.86 0.72 -1.20
N SER A 72 -4.60 1.18 -1.22
CA SER A 72 -4.18 2.58 -1.13
C SER A 72 -4.49 3.24 0.22
N PRO A 73 -3.77 4.30 0.60
CA PRO A 73 -4.04 5.04 1.84
C PRO A 73 -5.43 5.68 1.87
N LEU A 74 -6.06 5.95 0.71
CA LEU A 74 -7.40 6.56 0.64
C LEU A 74 -8.50 5.68 1.24
N SER A 75 -8.31 4.36 1.23
CA SER A 75 -9.27 3.46 1.88
C SER A 75 -9.20 3.51 3.42
N GLY A 76 -8.01 3.76 3.98
CA GLY A 76 -7.72 3.55 5.41
C GLY A 76 -7.67 2.07 5.84
N GLN A 77 -7.68 1.12 4.91
CA GLN A 77 -7.93 -0.30 5.20
C GLN A 77 -6.69 -1.21 5.15
N GLY A 78 -5.51 -0.67 4.85
CA GLY A 78 -4.27 -1.46 4.73
C GLY A 78 -4.00 -2.31 5.98
N ASN A 79 -4.13 -1.72 7.16
CA ASN A 79 -3.97 -2.43 8.43
C ASN A 79 -5.00 -3.56 8.60
N ASN A 80 -6.29 -3.29 8.35
CA ASN A 80 -7.34 -4.29 8.47
C ASN A 80 -7.13 -5.48 7.52
N LEU A 81 -6.75 -5.20 6.27
CA LEU A 81 -6.43 -6.24 5.29
C LEU A 81 -5.19 -7.06 5.68
N ALA A 82 -4.17 -6.43 6.28
CA ALA A 82 -3.01 -7.14 6.79
C ALA A 82 -3.40 -8.12 7.92
N PHE A 83 -4.17 -7.67 8.91
CA PHE A 83 -4.62 -8.50 10.04
C PHE A 83 -5.50 -9.66 9.59
N VAL A 84 -6.56 -9.39 8.81
CA VAL A 84 -7.48 -10.42 8.34
C VAL A 84 -6.78 -11.41 7.41
N GLY A 85 -5.93 -10.92 6.50
CA GLY A 85 -5.19 -11.78 5.59
C GLY A 85 -4.19 -12.70 6.30
N ALA A 86 -3.47 -12.19 7.30
CA ALA A 86 -2.56 -13.00 8.11
C ALA A 86 -3.32 -14.11 8.87
N TYR A 87 -4.46 -13.77 9.48
CA TYR A 87 -5.30 -14.73 10.19
C TYR A 87 -5.82 -15.85 9.27
N ILE A 88 -6.39 -15.50 8.12
CA ILE A 88 -6.93 -16.49 7.17
C ILE A 88 -5.81 -17.38 6.63
N LEU A 89 -4.68 -16.80 6.21
CA LEU A 89 -3.58 -17.59 5.65
C LEU A 89 -3.04 -18.60 6.67
N ALA A 90 -2.74 -18.16 7.89
CA ALA A 90 -2.24 -19.04 8.95
C ALA A 90 -3.27 -20.11 9.34
N GLY A 91 -4.55 -19.75 9.42
CA GLY A 91 -5.65 -20.66 9.73
C GLY A 91 -5.82 -21.76 8.68
N GLU A 92 -5.85 -21.38 7.39
CA GLU A 92 -6.00 -22.34 6.29
C GLU A 92 -4.76 -23.23 6.14
N LEU A 93 -3.55 -22.71 6.39
CA LEU A 93 -2.33 -23.53 6.46
C LEU A 93 -2.40 -24.57 7.58
N LYS A 94 -2.88 -24.18 8.76
CA LYS A 94 -3.06 -25.08 9.91
C LYS A 94 -4.05 -26.20 9.58
N VAL A 95 -5.22 -25.86 9.02
CA VAL A 95 -6.28 -26.84 8.68
C VAL A 95 -5.84 -27.77 7.55
N ALA A 96 -5.03 -27.28 6.60
CA ALA A 96 -4.60 -28.08 5.46
C ALA A 96 -3.51 -29.12 5.79
N ASN A 97 -2.94 -29.10 7.01
CA ASN A 97 -1.99 -30.10 7.51
C ASN A 97 -0.88 -30.47 6.50
N GLY A 98 -0.17 -29.46 5.98
CA GLY A 98 0.91 -29.62 5.00
C GLY A 98 0.50 -29.50 3.53
N ASN A 99 -0.80 -29.56 3.20
CA ASN A 99 -1.29 -29.31 1.84
C ASN A 99 -1.42 -27.79 1.55
N TYR A 100 -0.30 -27.14 1.30
CA TYR A 100 -0.25 -25.69 1.02
C TYR A 100 -1.07 -25.29 -0.22
N THR A 101 -1.19 -26.15 -1.23
CA THR A 101 -2.02 -25.86 -2.41
C THR A 101 -3.47 -25.65 -2.02
N ARG A 102 -4.03 -26.54 -1.17
CA ARG A 102 -5.39 -26.37 -0.62
C ARG A 102 -5.51 -25.09 0.20
N ALA A 103 -4.56 -24.84 1.11
CA ALA A 103 -4.57 -23.66 1.96
C ALA A 103 -4.54 -22.36 1.14
N PHE A 104 -3.69 -22.28 0.12
CA PHE A 104 -3.53 -21.10 -0.73
C PHE A 104 -4.76 -20.84 -1.61
N THR A 105 -5.39 -21.89 -2.16
CA THR A 105 -6.67 -21.75 -2.87
C THR A 105 -7.74 -21.17 -1.96
N ARG A 106 -7.85 -21.68 -0.73
CA ARG A 106 -8.81 -21.22 0.28
C ARG A 106 -8.54 -19.79 0.73
N TYR A 107 -7.28 -19.45 1.00
CA TYR A 107 -6.85 -18.10 1.33
C TYR A 107 -7.30 -17.07 0.29
N ASN A 108 -7.02 -17.34 -0.99
CA ASN A 108 -7.47 -16.47 -2.08
C ASN A 108 -9.00 -16.35 -2.10
N ALA A 109 -9.72 -17.47 -2.03
CA ALA A 109 -11.18 -17.47 -2.15
C ALA A 109 -11.88 -16.74 -1.00
N LEU A 110 -11.44 -16.97 0.25
CA LEU A 110 -12.07 -16.38 1.43
C LEU A 110 -11.81 -14.87 1.54
N LEU A 111 -10.59 -14.43 1.23
CA LEU A 111 -10.21 -13.04 1.41
C LEU A 111 -10.64 -12.14 0.25
N ARG A 112 -10.89 -12.69 -0.95
CA ARG A 112 -11.16 -11.93 -2.19
C ARG A 112 -12.24 -10.87 -2.03
N SER A 113 -13.44 -11.26 -1.59
CA SER A 113 -14.58 -10.34 -1.49
C SER A 113 -14.30 -9.17 -0.53
N PHE A 114 -13.57 -9.43 0.56
CA PHE A 114 -13.18 -8.40 1.51
C PHE A 114 -12.14 -7.45 0.91
N VAL A 115 -11.12 -7.96 0.22
CA VAL A 115 -10.14 -7.10 -0.49
C VAL A 115 -10.83 -6.24 -1.54
N ASP A 116 -11.66 -6.84 -2.41
CA ASP A 116 -12.29 -6.13 -3.52
C ASP A 116 -13.21 -5.00 -3.01
N ALA A 117 -13.92 -5.23 -1.89
CA ALA A 117 -14.76 -4.21 -1.26
C ALA A 117 -13.93 -3.05 -0.69
N ASN A 118 -12.83 -3.32 0.02
CA ASN A 118 -11.96 -2.29 0.60
C ASN A 118 -11.18 -1.51 -0.47
N GLN A 119 -10.77 -2.19 -1.55
CA GLN A 119 -10.20 -1.54 -2.72
C GLN A 119 -11.22 -0.64 -3.39
N LYS A 120 -12.48 -1.08 -3.57
CA LYS A 120 -13.57 -0.26 -4.13
C LYS A 120 -13.90 0.96 -3.27
N PHE A 121 -13.76 0.86 -1.94
CA PHE A 121 -13.99 1.98 -1.03
C PHE A 121 -12.92 3.08 -1.15
N GLY A 122 -11.67 2.71 -1.45
CA GLY A 122 -10.56 3.65 -1.65
C GLY A 122 -10.41 4.15 -3.09
N VAL A 123 -11.45 4.07 -3.92
CA VAL A 123 -11.48 4.56 -5.32
C VAL A 123 -12.26 5.86 -5.41
#